data_AF-A0A838E9A4-F1
#
_entry.id   AF-A0A838E9A4-F1
#
_cell.length_a   1.000
_cell.length_b   1.000
_cell.length_c   1.000
_cell.angle_alpha   90.00
_cell.angle_beta   90.00
_cell.angle_gamma   90.00
#
_symmetry.space_group_name_H-M   'P 1'
#
loop_
_entity.id
_entity.type
_entity.pdbx_description
1 polymer ?
#
loop_
_entity_poly.entity_id
_entity_poly.type
_entity_poly.pdbx_seq_one_letter_code
_entity_poly.pdbx_strand_id
1 'polypeptide(L)' 'MTDTPARRAFRVLTRTRGGYDGGTMYDVQLQAAATGNLMWAQTFTDSEQAAEFEAALALDLDEMGDADFRRKYGVPSSA' A
#
# COMPACT_ATOMS: atom_id res chain seq x y z
N MET A 1 -5.06 12.27 22.37
CA MET A 1 -5.54 11.30 21.37
C MET A 1 -4.31 10.59 20.85
N THR A 2 -4.09 9.34 21.26
CA THR A 2 -3.02 8.53 20.69
C THR A 2 -3.50 8.14 19.29
N ASP A 3 -2.94 8.75 18.25
CA ASP A 3 -3.32 8.41 16.88
C ASP A 3 -2.98 6.94 16.66
N THR A 4 -3.97 6.15 16.28
CA THR A 4 -3.76 4.71 16.15
C THR A 4 -2.98 4.47 14.86
N PRO A 5 -1.85 3.72 14.89
CA PRO A 5 -1.07 3.45 13.70
C PRO A 5 -1.92 2.84 12.59
N ALA A 6 -1.73 3.30 11.36
CA ALA A 6 -2.47 2.83 10.19
C ALA A 6 -2.27 1.32 9.94
N ARG A 7 -1.16 0.74 10.41
CA ARG A 7 -0.87 -0.71 10.39
C ARG A 7 -1.98 -1.57 10.99
N ARG A 8 -2.78 -1.03 11.92
CA ARG A 8 -3.94 -1.77 12.46
C ARG A 8 -5.08 -1.92 11.45
N ALA A 9 -5.23 -0.95 10.55
CA ALA A 9 -6.29 -0.92 9.56
C ALA A 9 -5.87 -1.51 8.21
N PHE A 10 -4.58 -1.52 7.89
CA PHE A 10 -4.10 -1.88 6.55
C PHE A 10 -2.88 -2.81 6.53
N ARG A 11 -2.69 -3.47 5.39
CA ARG A 11 -1.54 -4.31 5.05
C ARG A 11 -1.03 -3.97 3.65
N VAL A 12 0.27 -4.12 3.44
CA VAL A 12 0.89 -4.03 2.12
C VAL A 12 1.02 -5.43 1.54
N LEU A 13 0.73 -5.57 0.25
CA LEU A 13 0.94 -6.78 -0.52
C LEU A 13 1.65 -6.43 -1.82
N THR A 14 2.75 -7.11 -2.13
CA THR A 14 3.45 -6.96 -3.40
C THR A 14 3.20 -8.19 -4.27
N ARG A 15 2.83 -7.96 -5.54
CA ARG A 15 2.61 -9.02 -6.52
C ARG A 15 3.42 -8.76 -7.78
N THR A 16 4.13 -9.78 -8.24
CA THR A 16 4.79 -9.76 -9.55
C THR A 16 3.91 -10.45 -10.60
N ARG A 17 3.77 -9.86 -11.78
CA ARG A 17 3.06 -10.46 -12.92
C ARG A 17 3.76 -10.20 -14.24
N GLY A 18 3.49 -11.06 -15.23
CA GLY A 18 3.90 -10.83 -16.61
C GLY A 18 3.18 -9.61 -17.19
N GLY A 19 3.94 -8.69 -17.75
CA GLY A 19 3.46 -7.52 -18.48
C GLY A 19 3.22 -7.82 -19.96
N TYR A 20 2.67 -6.84 -20.66
CA TYR A 20 2.61 -6.86 -22.13
C TYR A 20 4.05 -6.79 -22.69
N ASP A 21 4.31 -7.50 -23.79
CA ASP A 21 5.63 -7.61 -24.46
C ASP A 21 6.75 -8.33 -23.68
N GLY A 22 6.41 -9.17 -22.69
CA GLY A 22 7.38 -9.98 -21.95
C GLY A 22 8.10 -9.22 -20.83
N GLY A 23 7.67 -7.98 -20.53
CA GLY A 23 8.12 -7.24 -19.37
C GLY A 23 7.62 -7.82 -18.04
N THR A 24 8.22 -7.41 -16.93
CA THR A 24 7.75 -7.74 -15.58
C THR A 24 7.07 -6.52 -14.96
N MET A 25 5.89 -6.72 -14.36
CA MET A 25 5.18 -5.69 -13.61
C MET A 25 5.14 -6.06 -12.13
N TYR A 26 5.29 -5.04 -11.30
CA TYR A 26 5.26 -5.12 -9.84
C TYR A 26 4.09 -4.28 -9.33
N ASP A 27 3.09 -4.92 -8.75
CA ASP A 27 1.94 -4.27 -8.15
C ASP A 27 2.15 -4.19 -6.64
N VAL A 28 2.29 -2.98 -6.09
CA VAL A 28 2.26 -2.73 -4.64
C VAL A 28 0.84 -2.35 -4.25
N GLN A 29 0.24 -3.09 -3.33
CA GLN A 29 -1.18 -3.07 -3.04
C GLN A 29 -1.44 -2.73 -1.58
N LEU A 30 -2.48 -1.94 -1.33
CA LEU A 30 -2.99 -1.68 0.01
C LEU A 30 -4.28 -2.47 0.24
N GLN A 31 -4.28 -3.30 1.28
CA GLN A 31 -5.42 -4.13 1.66
C GLN A 31 -5.94 -3.73 3.04
N ALA A 32 -7.26 -3.67 3.21
CA ALA A 32 -7.88 -3.51 4.52
C ALA A 32 -7.64 -4.77 5.38
N ALA A 33 -7.04 -4.60 6.56
CA ALA A 33 -6.67 -5.70 7.45
C ALA A 33 -7.88 -6.45 8.01
N ALA A 34 -9.01 -5.77 8.20
CA ALA A 34 -10.23 -6.35 8.77
C ALA A 34 -11.04 -7.20 7.77
N THR A 35 -11.08 -6.80 6.50
CA THR A 35 -11.94 -7.41 5.47
C THR A 35 -11.17 -8.15 4.40
N GLY A 36 -9.87 -7.89 4.25
CA GLY A 36 -9.09 -8.37 3.11
C GLY A 36 -9.43 -7.67 1.79
N ASN A 37 -10.24 -6.62 1.81
CA ASN A 37 -10.59 -5.88 0.59
C ASN A 37 -9.37 -5.10 0.07
N LEU A 38 -9.13 -5.17 -1.24
CA LEU A 38 -8.13 -4.33 -1.91
C LEU A 38 -8.67 -2.89 -1.96
N MET A 39 -7.93 -1.96 -1.36
CA MET A 39 -8.28 -0.54 -1.36
C MET A 39 -7.77 0.14 -2.64
N TRP A 40 -6.51 -0.11 -2.97
CA TRP A 40 -5.87 0.38 -4.19
C TRP A 40 -4.58 -0.40 -4.47
N ALA A 41 -4.03 -0.19 -5.66
CA ALA A 41 -2.75 -0.73 -6.10
C ALA A 41 -2.00 0.30 -6.95
N GLN A 42 -0.67 0.31 -6.85
CA GLN A 42 0.22 1.04 -7.74
C GLN A 42 1.12 0.05 -8.47
N THR A 43 1.16 0.17 -9.80
CA THR A 43 1.93 -0.71 -10.68
C THR A 43 3.22 -0.03 -11.11
N PHE A 44 4.31 -0.77 -11.08
CA PHE A 44 5.64 -0.37 -11.52
C PHE A 44 6.15 -1.35 -12.57
N THR A 45 6.95 -0.87 -13.51
CA THR A 45 7.71 -1.71 -14.47
C THR A 45 9.15 -1.95 -14.03
N ASP A 46 9.55 -1.31 -12.94
CA ASP A 46 10.88 -1.36 -12.34
C ASP A 46 10.77 -1.95 -10.93
N SER A 47 11.59 -2.97 -10.64
CA SER A 47 11.59 -3.64 -9.34
C SER A 47 12.13 -2.77 -8.21
N GLU A 48 13.11 -1.93 -8.49
CA GLU A 48 13.76 -1.08 -7.48
C GLU A 48 12.76 -0.02 -6.99
N GLN A 49 12.10 0.65 -7.93
CA GLN A 49 11.05 1.63 -7.61
C GLN A 49 9.88 0.99 -6.84
N ALA A 50 9.49 -0.24 -7.20
CA ALA A 50 8.45 -0.96 -6.47
C ALA A 50 8.87 -1.27 -5.03
N ALA A 51 10.11 -1.72 -4.82
CA ALA A 51 10.64 -2.05 -3.51
C ALA A 51 10.81 -0.81 -2.61
N GLU A 52 11.29 0.30 -3.17
CA GLU A 52 11.38 1.58 -2.46
C GLU A 52 10.01 2.08 -2.02
N PHE A 53 9.02 1.98 -2.91
CA PHE A 53 7.65 2.38 -2.60
C PHE A 53 7.01 1.47 -1.55
N GLU A 54 7.20 0.15 -1.64
CA GLU A 54 6.75 -0.80 -0.63
C GLU A 54 7.33 -0.46 0.75
N ALA A 55 8.64 -0.21 0.82
CA ALA A 55 9.31 0.12 2.08
C ALA A 55 8.79 1.43 2.68
N ALA A 56 8.63 2.47 1.87
CA ALA A 56 8.06 3.74 2.31
C ALA A 56 6.62 3.58 2.81
N LEU A 57 5.78 2.85 2.07
CA LEU A 57 4.40 2.57 2.45
C LEU A 57 4.32 1.76 3.75
N ALA A 58 5.20 0.77 3.92
CA ALA A 58 5.26 -0.05 5.13
C ALA A 58 5.72 0.75 6.35
N LEU A 59 6.69 1.65 6.19
CA LEU A 59 7.14 2.56 7.24
C LEU A 59 6.02 3.51 7.66
N ASP A 60 5.36 4.13 6.69
CA ASP A 60 4.24 5.04 6.95
C ASP A 60 3.09 4.34 7.68
N LEU A 61 2.82 3.06 7.40
CA LEU A 61 1.82 2.31 8.16
C LEU A 61 2.16 2.19 9.65
N ASP A 62 3.44 2.05 9.98
CA ASP A 62 3.91 1.90 11.36
C ASP A 62 4.02 3.24 12.09
N GLU A 63 4.48 4.28 11.39
CA GLU A 63 4.81 5.58 11.98
C GLU A 63 3.66 6.59 11.92
N MET A 64 2.85 6.54 10.86
CA MET A 64 1.70 7.44 10.70
C MET A 64 0.47 6.81 11.33
N GLY A 65 -0.33 7.62 11.98
CA GLY A 65 -1.67 7.18 12.32
C GLY A 65 -2.64 7.33 11.16
N ASP A 66 -3.79 6.71 11.40
CA ASP A 66 -4.75 6.31 10.37
C ASP A 66 -5.27 7.48 9.52
N ALA A 67 -5.55 8.64 10.13
CA ALA A 67 -6.09 9.79 9.40
C ALA A 67 -5.05 10.42 8.45
N ASP A 68 -3.80 10.55 8.89
CA ASP A 68 -2.74 11.15 8.09
C ASP A 68 -2.30 10.22 6.96
N PHE A 69 -2.21 8.92 7.24
CA PHE A 69 -1.93 7.90 6.24
C PHE A 69 -2.97 7.94 5.12
N ARG A 70 -4.27 7.95 5.48
CA ARG A 70 -5.35 8.02 4.49
C ARG A 70 -5.28 9.29 3.64
N ARG A 71 -4.94 10.44 4.24
CA ARG A 71 -4.78 11.70 3.50
C ARG A 71 -3.62 11.64 2.51
N LYS A 72 -2.46 11.10 2.93
CA LYS A 72 -1.26 11.00 2.09
C LYS A 72 -1.50 10.10 0.87
N TYR A 73 -2.17 8.96 1.07
CA TYR A 73 -2.36 7.94 0.04
C TYR A 73 -3.74 7.96 -0.62
N GLY A 74 -4.58 8.96 -0.33
CA GLY A 74 -5.91 9.09 -0.94
C GLY A 74 -6.87 7.94 -0.60
N VAL A 75 -6.69 7.27 0.55
CA VAL A 75 -7.51 6.15 0.96
C VAL A 75 -8.82 6.68 1.55
N PRO A 76 -10.00 6.24 1.08
CA PRO A 76 -11.27 6.67 1.67
C PRO A 76 -11.36 6.29 3.14
N SER A 77 -11.88 7.19 3.98
CA SER A 77 -12.36 6.77 5.31
C SER A 77 -13.55 5.84 5.09
N SER A 78 -13.49 4.61 5.63
CA SER A 78 -14.71 3.82 5.76
C SER A 78 -15.68 4.60 6.64
N ALA A 79 -16.81 5.00 6.07
CA ALA A 79 -17.91 5.66 6.78
C ALA A 79 -18.60 4.70 7.75
#